data_AF-E6LS91-F1
#
_entry.id   AF-E6LS91-F1
#
_cell.length_a   1.000
_cell.length_b   1.000
_cell.length_c   1.000
_cell.angle_alpha   90.00
_cell.angle_beta   90.00
_cell.angle_gamma   90.00
#
_symmetry.space_group_name_H-M   'P 1'
#
loop_
_entity.id
_entity.type
_entity.pdbx_description
1 polymer ?
#
loop_
_entity_poly.entity_id
_entity_poly.type
_entity_poly.pdbx_seq_one_letter_code
_entity_poly.pdbx_strand_id
1 'polypeptide(L)'
;MQSLKSVNISGKHCDIVISDENVALWEAFNSHRATIAILGNENIDISVSKYAVLDYADIDEKYLEMVACRYLHIPLCIGRIDNIKIRELCVDDFEILSGFEEFPFDNKKELQEYIDFQYDFYGYGLYVFENDKEVMGLAGFYNEDNSCFLSYVIDKKYRRRGYTFKVCEYLLKYIHKIYDITEVCIRTDISNVASINLAEKLDVIIVN
;
A
#
# COMPACT_ATOMS: atom_id res chain seq x y z
N MET A 1 -26.41 -12.47 7.07
CA MET A 1 -25.36 -12.61 8.10
C MET A 1 -24.76 -11.26 8.40
N GLN A 2 -24.66 -10.92 9.69
CA GLN A 2 -24.00 -9.71 10.17
C GLN A 2 -23.02 -10.06 11.29
N SER A 3 -21.81 -9.49 11.24
CA SER A 3 -20.79 -9.61 12.28
C SER A 3 -20.14 -8.26 12.56
N LEU A 4 -19.79 -8.02 13.82
CA LEU A 4 -19.00 -6.87 14.24
C LEU A 4 -17.60 -7.33 14.66
N LYS A 5 -16.57 -6.72 14.08
CA LYS A 5 -15.18 -6.93 14.47
C LYS A 5 -14.59 -5.62 14.97
N SER A 6 -13.92 -5.68 16.12
CA SER A 6 -13.24 -4.53 16.68
C SER A 6 -11.73 -4.72 16.57
N VAL A 7 -11.06 -3.73 15.99
CA VAL A 7 -9.60 -3.72 15.78
C VAL A 7 -9.01 -2.50 16.49
N ASN A 8 -7.87 -2.67 17.15
CA ASN A 8 -7.15 -1.56 17.77
C ASN A 8 -5.82 -1.35 17.06
N ILE A 9 -5.66 -0.23 16.36
CA ILE A 9 -4.45 0.14 15.63
C ILE A 9 -3.86 1.39 16.25
N SER A 10 -2.61 1.32 16.72
CA SER A 10 -1.88 2.45 17.30
C SER A 10 -2.67 3.21 18.39
N GLY A 11 -3.41 2.46 19.23
CA GLY A 11 -4.24 3.01 20.30
C GLY A 11 -5.58 3.60 19.85
N LYS A 12 -5.90 3.58 18.56
CA LYS A 12 -7.21 3.96 18.02
C LYS A 12 -8.08 2.73 17.83
N HIS A 13 -9.33 2.84 18.24
CA HIS A 13 -10.34 1.80 18.10
C HIS A 13 -11.09 1.94 16.77
N CYS A 14 -11.30 0.82 16.07
CA CYS A 14 -12.10 0.75 14.85
C CYS A 14 -13.08 -0.43 14.92
N ASP A 15 -14.37 -0.12 14.78
CA ASP A 15 -15.42 -1.10 14.62
C ASP A 15 -15.73 -1.30 13.13
N ILE A 16 -15.64 -2.55 12.69
CA ILE A 16 -15.85 -2.99 11.32
C ILE A 16 -17.11 -3.85 11.27
N VAL A 17 -18.11 -3.38 10.53
CA VAL A 17 -19.35 -4.12 10.26
C VAL A 17 -19.16 -4.96 9.01
N ILE A 18 -19.33 -6.27 9.14
CA ILE A 18 -19.21 -7.24 8.05
C ILE A 18 -20.59 -7.80 7.77
N SER A 19 -21.08 -7.71 6.55
CA SER A 19 -22.45 -8.12 6.23
C SER A 19 -22.67 -8.46 4.76
N ASP A 20 -23.54 -9.43 4.49
CA ASP A 20 -24.18 -9.69 3.19
C ASP A 20 -25.60 -9.06 3.11
N GLU A 21 -25.97 -8.20 4.06
CA GLU A 21 -27.29 -7.54 4.11
C GLU A 21 -27.15 -6.02 3.88
N ASN A 22 -27.84 -5.50 2.86
CA ASN A 22 -27.84 -4.08 2.52
C ASN A 22 -28.23 -3.17 3.69
N VAL A 23 -29.25 -3.54 4.48
CA VAL A 23 -29.72 -2.73 5.62
C VAL A 23 -28.60 -2.51 6.64
N ALA A 24 -27.87 -3.56 7.01
CA ALA A 24 -26.78 -3.47 7.96
C ALA A 24 -25.60 -2.63 7.43
N LEU A 25 -25.27 -2.75 6.14
CA LEU A 25 -24.22 -1.94 5.50
C LEU A 25 -24.62 -0.46 5.46
N TRP A 26 -25.86 -0.15 5.10
CA TRP A 26 -26.39 1.23 5.09
C TRP A 26 -26.41 1.86 6.48
N GLU A 27 -26.83 1.14 7.51
CA GLU A 27 -26.81 1.64 8.90
C GLU A 27 -25.38 1.94 9.36
N ALA A 28 -24.43 1.06 9.06
CA ALA A 28 -23.03 1.24 9.40
C ALA A 28 -22.40 2.42 8.67
N PHE A 29 -22.64 2.54 7.35
CA PHE A 29 -22.17 3.64 6.53
C PHE A 29 -22.67 5.00 7.05
N ASN A 30 -23.98 5.12 7.28
CA ASN A 30 -24.58 6.35 7.82
C ASN A 30 -24.11 6.68 9.24
N SER A 31 -23.71 5.66 10.00
CA SER A 31 -23.14 5.81 11.34
C SER A 31 -21.63 6.06 11.34
N HIS A 32 -21.01 6.25 10.18
CA HIS A 32 -19.56 6.43 10.04
C HIS A 32 -18.80 5.30 10.74
N ARG A 33 -19.12 4.05 10.36
CA ARG A 33 -18.37 2.85 10.73
C ARG A 33 -17.73 2.25 9.50
N ALA A 34 -16.59 1.57 9.70
CA ALA A 34 -15.97 0.81 8.63
C ALA A 34 -16.88 -0.37 8.26
N THR A 35 -16.90 -0.71 6.97
CA THR A 35 -17.74 -1.80 6.45
C THR A 35 -16.93 -2.74 5.56
N ILE A 36 -17.30 -4.01 5.57
CA ILE A 36 -16.88 -5.03 4.60
C ILE A 36 -18.15 -5.72 4.10
N ALA A 37 -18.43 -5.60 2.80
CA ALA A 37 -19.51 -6.32 2.16
C ALA A 37 -19.12 -7.79 1.88
N ILE A 38 -20.05 -8.71 2.08
CA ILE A 38 -19.92 -10.08 1.58
C ILE A 38 -20.84 -10.21 0.38
N LEU A 39 -20.26 -10.42 -0.80
CA LEU A 39 -21.01 -10.34 -2.06
C LEU A 39 -22.02 -11.48 -2.22
N GLY A 40 -21.73 -12.67 -1.68
CA GLY A 40 -22.70 -13.77 -1.58
C GLY A 40 -23.52 -14.01 -2.86
N ASN A 41 -24.85 -14.18 -2.70
CA ASN A 41 -25.80 -14.44 -3.78
C ASN A 41 -26.81 -13.29 -4.03
N GLU A 42 -26.83 -12.27 -3.19
CA GLU A 42 -27.75 -11.13 -3.32
C GLU A 42 -27.08 -9.95 -4.02
N ASN A 43 -27.89 -9.03 -4.56
CA ASN A 43 -27.36 -7.81 -5.14
C ASN A 43 -27.02 -6.82 -4.02
N ILE A 44 -25.76 -6.86 -3.56
CA ILE A 44 -25.24 -5.95 -2.55
C ILE A 44 -24.93 -4.59 -3.16
N ASP A 45 -25.40 -3.53 -2.51
CA ASP A 45 -25.01 -2.16 -2.83
C ASP A 45 -23.60 -1.89 -2.30
N ILE A 46 -22.61 -2.10 -3.14
CA ILE A 46 -21.21 -1.86 -2.80
C ILE A 46 -20.86 -0.37 -2.69
N SER A 47 -21.76 0.55 -3.06
CA SER A 47 -21.46 1.99 -2.93
C SER A 47 -21.34 2.44 -1.48
N VAL A 48 -21.91 1.68 -0.53
CA VAL A 48 -21.84 1.93 0.91
C VAL A 48 -20.76 1.11 1.62
N SER A 49 -19.94 0.37 0.87
CA SER A 49 -18.81 -0.36 1.44
C SER A 49 -17.57 -0.29 0.56
N LYS A 50 -16.49 0.26 1.12
CA LYS A 50 -15.22 0.42 0.41
C LYS A 50 -14.55 -0.92 0.10
N TYR A 51 -14.88 -1.97 0.86
CA TYR A 51 -14.27 -3.28 0.74
C TYR A 51 -15.33 -4.36 0.60
N ALA A 52 -15.04 -5.37 -0.21
CA ALA A 52 -15.92 -6.50 -0.40
C ALA A 52 -15.13 -7.81 -0.54
N VAL A 53 -15.72 -8.90 -0.07
CA VAL A 53 -15.19 -10.26 -0.21
C VAL A 53 -16.26 -11.19 -0.77
N LEU A 54 -15.86 -12.33 -1.34
CA LEU A 54 -16.80 -13.34 -1.81
C LEU A 54 -17.36 -14.16 -0.65
N ASP A 55 -16.47 -14.59 0.25
CA ASP A 55 -16.83 -15.38 1.43
C ASP A 55 -16.27 -14.74 2.70
N TYR A 56 -16.97 -14.95 3.82
CA TYR A 56 -16.47 -14.53 5.13
C TYR A 56 -15.14 -15.21 5.50
N ALA A 57 -14.88 -16.41 4.99
CA ALA A 57 -13.61 -17.11 5.16
C ALA A 57 -12.41 -16.38 4.54
N ASP A 58 -12.64 -15.44 3.61
CA ASP A 58 -11.59 -14.61 3.01
C ASP A 58 -11.14 -13.47 3.93
N ILE A 59 -11.83 -13.26 5.06
CA ILE A 59 -11.52 -12.20 6.03
C ILE A 59 -10.61 -12.75 7.13
N ASP A 60 -9.31 -12.52 6.97
CA ASP A 60 -8.32 -12.80 8.01
C ASP A 60 -7.99 -11.55 8.87
N GLU A 61 -7.14 -11.74 9.88
CA GLU A 61 -6.72 -10.66 10.77
C GLU A 61 -5.99 -9.53 10.04
N LYS A 62 -5.25 -9.85 8.97
CA LYS A 62 -4.51 -8.86 8.18
C LYS A 62 -5.43 -8.02 7.31
N TYR A 63 -6.47 -8.63 6.77
CA TYR A 63 -7.51 -7.92 6.02
C TYR A 63 -8.25 -6.94 6.95
N LEU A 64 -8.61 -7.37 8.16
CA LEU A 64 -9.21 -6.50 9.17
C LEU A 64 -8.26 -5.36 9.59
N GLU A 65 -6.97 -5.63 9.77
CA GLU A 65 -5.95 -4.61 10.04
C GLU A 65 -5.83 -3.60 8.90
N MET A 66 -5.82 -4.05 7.64
CA MET A 66 -5.80 -3.17 6.46
C MET A 66 -7.02 -2.24 6.45
N VAL A 67 -8.23 -2.80 6.57
CA VAL A 67 -9.47 -2.04 6.59
C VAL A 67 -9.46 -1.01 7.72
N ALA A 68 -9.04 -1.42 8.92
CA ALA A 68 -8.93 -0.51 10.07
C ALA A 68 -7.90 0.60 9.85
N CYS A 69 -6.71 0.27 9.34
CA CYS A 69 -5.64 1.23 9.06
C CYS A 69 -6.13 2.32 8.11
N ARG A 70 -6.68 1.93 6.96
CA ARG A 70 -7.11 2.87 5.93
C ARG A 70 -8.35 3.67 6.35
N TYR A 71 -9.30 3.05 7.05
CA TYR A 71 -10.43 3.75 7.63
C TYR A 71 -10.01 4.83 8.64
N LEU A 72 -8.97 4.56 9.43
CA LEU A 72 -8.46 5.49 10.45
C LEU A 72 -7.39 6.46 9.91
N HIS A 73 -7.09 6.44 8.61
CA HIS A 73 -6.00 7.17 7.96
C HIS A 73 -4.65 6.92 8.63
N ILE A 74 -4.39 5.68 9.05
CA ILE A 74 -3.10 5.22 9.58
C ILE A 74 -2.40 4.45 8.46
N PRO A 75 -1.15 4.80 8.10
CA PRO A 75 -0.43 4.08 7.06
C PRO A 75 -0.19 2.62 7.43
N LEU A 76 -0.67 1.71 6.58
CA LEU A 76 -0.51 0.27 6.82
C LEU A 76 0.96 -0.12 6.77
N CYS A 77 1.43 -0.84 7.79
CA CYS A 77 2.76 -1.44 7.80
C CYS A 77 2.73 -2.78 7.08
N ILE A 78 3.21 -2.84 5.84
CA ILE A 78 3.20 -4.06 5.04
C ILE A 78 4.33 -5.03 5.42
N GLY A 79 5.30 -4.59 6.22
CA GLY A 79 6.30 -5.47 6.80
C GLY A 79 7.54 -4.79 7.36
N ARG A 80 8.48 -5.63 7.82
CA ARG A 80 9.77 -5.22 8.36
C ARG A 80 10.89 -6.13 7.86
N ILE A 81 12.06 -5.54 7.61
CA ILE A 81 13.29 -6.24 7.25
C ILE A 81 14.39 -5.71 8.16
N ASP A 82 14.92 -6.55 9.05
CA ASP A 82 15.84 -6.11 10.10
C ASP A 82 15.22 -4.94 10.91
N ASN A 83 15.85 -3.77 10.88
CA ASN A 83 15.38 -2.54 11.51
C ASN A 83 14.64 -1.58 10.54
N ILE A 84 14.30 -2.04 9.33
CA ILE A 84 13.63 -1.24 8.30
C ILE A 84 12.14 -1.58 8.32
N LYS A 85 11.31 -0.60 8.63
CA LYS A 85 9.85 -0.68 8.49
C LYS A 85 9.46 -0.25 7.09
N ILE A 86 8.53 -0.97 6.47
CA ILE A 86 7.95 -0.64 5.17
C ILE A 86 6.46 -0.40 5.37
N ARG A 87 5.99 0.80 5.02
CA ARG A 87 4.61 1.23 5.24
C ARG A 87 4.09 2.08 4.09
N GLU A 88 2.77 2.18 3.99
CA GLU A 88 2.12 3.15 3.09
C GLU A 88 2.57 4.59 3.42
N LEU A 89 2.35 5.48 2.45
CA LEU A 89 2.58 6.92 2.59
C LEU A 89 1.52 7.58 3.50
N CYS A 90 1.92 8.61 4.25
CA CYS A 90 1.02 9.63 4.80
C CYS A 90 1.38 11.02 4.27
N VAL A 91 0.45 11.97 4.43
CA VAL A 91 0.66 13.36 4.00
C VAL A 91 1.85 14.03 4.69
N ASP A 92 2.15 13.66 5.93
CA ASP A 92 3.28 14.20 6.67
C ASP A 92 4.64 13.79 6.08
N ASP A 93 4.70 12.68 5.32
CA ASP A 93 5.93 12.26 4.64
C ASP A 93 6.40 13.28 3.60
N PHE A 94 5.50 14.15 3.11
CA PHE A 94 5.83 15.24 2.19
C PHE A 94 6.95 16.14 2.74
N GLU A 95 6.96 16.40 4.06
CA GLU A 95 7.94 17.30 4.70
C GLU A 95 9.39 16.81 4.55
N ILE A 96 9.58 15.51 4.39
CA ILE A 96 10.90 14.89 4.24
C ILE A 96 11.15 14.53 2.78
N LEU A 97 10.18 13.86 2.16
CA LEU A 97 10.35 13.27 0.83
C LEU A 97 10.37 14.31 -0.28
N SER A 98 9.75 15.48 -0.13
CA SER A 98 9.83 16.57 -1.13
C SER A 98 11.25 17.10 -1.33
N GLY A 99 12.18 16.84 -0.40
CA GLY A 99 13.60 17.13 -0.56
C GLY A 99 14.37 16.10 -1.41
N PHE A 100 13.73 15.01 -1.84
CA PHE A 100 14.35 13.97 -2.63
C PHE A 100 14.21 14.31 -4.12
N GLU A 101 15.28 14.14 -4.89
CA GLU A 101 15.36 14.58 -6.30
C GLU A 101 14.28 13.98 -7.21
N GLU A 102 13.73 12.81 -6.87
CA GLU A 102 12.79 12.05 -7.69
C GLU A 102 11.48 11.74 -6.93
N PHE A 103 11.07 12.62 -6.03
CA PHE A 103 9.76 12.49 -5.38
C PHE A 103 8.63 12.89 -6.34
N PRO A 104 7.58 12.06 -6.53
CA PRO A 104 6.66 12.23 -7.65
C PRO A 104 5.50 13.21 -7.39
N PHE A 105 5.46 13.90 -6.25
CA PHE A 105 4.35 14.78 -5.87
C PHE A 105 4.85 16.21 -5.63
N ASP A 106 4.21 17.20 -6.25
CA ASP A 106 4.61 18.61 -6.15
C ASP A 106 4.12 19.28 -4.86
N ASN A 107 3.06 18.75 -4.26
CA ASN A 107 2.44 19.30 -3.06
C ASN A 107 1.70 18.24 -2.24
N LYS A 108 1.36 18.59 -0.99
CA LYS A 108 0.60 17.71 -0.08
C LYS A 108 -0.75 17.27 -0.62
N LYS A 109 -1.39 18.07 -1.48
CA LYS A 109 -2.70 17.76 -2.03
C LYS A 109 -2.59 16.62 -3.03
N GLU A 110 -1.64 16.66 -3.94
CA GLU A 110 -1.37 15.55 -4.88
C GLU A 110 -1.01 14.25 -4.16
N LEU A 111 -0.19 14.34 -3.09
CA LEU A 111 0.12 13.18 -2.25
C LEU A 111 -1.15 12.61 -1.57
N GLN A 112 -2.02 13.48 -1.04
CA GLN A 112 -3.28 13.05 -0.43
C GLN A 112 -4.21 12.39 -1.46
N GLU A 113 -4.35 12.97 -2.65
CA GLU A 113 -5.15 12.40 -3.75
C GLU A 113 -4.61 11.01 -4.17
N TYR A 114 -3.29 10.84 -4.21
CA TYR A 114 -2.65 9.55 -4.44
C TYR A 114 -3.00 8.54 -3.33
N ILE A 115 -2.85 8.92 -2.05
CA ILE A 115 -3.12 8.03 -0.91
C ILE A 115 -4.58 7.57 -0.91
N ASP A 116 -5.52 8.50 -1.13
CA ASP A 116 -6.97 8.24 -1.05
C ASP A 116 -7.48 7.30 -2.15
N PHE A 117 -6.78 7.27 -3.29
CA PHE A 117 -7.15 6.46 -4.44
C PHE A 117 -6.31 5.18 -4.56
N GLN A 118 -4.99 5.30 -4.56
CA GLN A 118 -4.07 4.25 -4.99
C GLN A 118 -4.23 2.98 -4.14
N TYR A 119 -4.17 3.12 -2.82
CA TYR A 119 -4.13 1.96 -1.94
C TYR A 119 -5.46 1.22 -1.93
N ASP A 120 -6.57 1.95 -1.92
CA ASP A 120 -7.90 1.33 -1.90
C ASP A 120 -8.31 0.75 -3.23
N PHE A 121 -7.86 1.33 -4.35
CA PHE A 121 -8.16 0.81 -5.67
C PHE A 121 -7.25 -0.36 -6.06
N TYR A 122 -5.93 -0.20 -5.93
CA TYR A 122 -4.96 -1.21 -6.37
C TYR A 122 -4.50 -2.17 -5.27
N GLY A 123 -4.68 -1.81 -3.99
CA GLY A 123 -4.14 -2.57 -2.86
C GLY A 123 -2.64 -2.32 -2.61
N TYR A 124 -1.93 -1.77 -3.58
CA TYR A 124 -0.50 -1.47 -3.50
C TYR A 124 -0.12 -0.12 -4.13
N GLY A 125 1.08 0.35 -3.82
CA GLY A 125 1.60 1.62 -4.34
C GLY A 125 3.07 1.83 -3.97
N LEU A 126 3.42 3.09 -3.68
CA LEU A 126 4.73 3.53 -3.23
C LEU A 126 4.82 3.50 -1.71
N TYR A 127 5.78 2.77 -1.17
CA TYR A 127 5.93 2.60 0.27
C TYR A 127 7.13 3.36 0.81
N VAL A 128 6.94 4.00 1.96
CA VAL A 128 8.04 4.54 2.75
C VAL A 128 8.78 3.38 3.39
N PHE A 129 10.11 3.39 3.25
CA PHE A 129 10.97 2.56 4.08
C PHE A 129 11.81 3.43 5.02
N GLU A 130 11.72 3.13 6.30
CA GLU A 130 12.26 3.94 7.39
C GLU A 130 12.95 3.06 8.45
N ASN A 131 13.94 3.60 9.13
CA ASN A 131 14.51 2.97 10.33
C ASN A 131 13.95 3.64 11.59
N ASP A 132 14.39 3.21 12.77
CA ASP A 132 13.92 3.74 14.05
C ASP A 132 14.19 5.26 14.25
N LYS A 133 15.02 5.87 13.41
CA LYS A 133 15.41 7.28 13.52
C LYS A 133 14.70 8.16 12.50
N GLU A 134 14.58 7.70 11.26
CA GLU A 134 14.12 8.52 10.14
C GLU A 134 13.74 7.73 8.89
N VAL A 135 13.01 8.41 8.00
CA VAL A 135 12.74 7.99 6.63
C VAL A 135 14.04 7.84 5.86
N MET A 136 14.20 6.71 5.19
CA MET A 136 15.39 6.40 4.38
C MET A 136 15.11 6.59 2.88
N GLY A 137 13.87 6.31 2.45
CA GLY A 137 13.43 6.53 1.09
C GLY A 137 12.04 5.96 0.82
N LEU A 138 11.75 5.87 -0.48
CA LEU A 138 10.49 5.41 -1.05
C LEU A 138 10.77 4.30 -2.04
N ALA A 139 9.97 3.23 -2.04
CA ALA A 139 10.04 2.19 -3.06
C ALA A 139 8.67 1.53 -3.21
N GLY A 140 8.30 1.13 -4.42
CA GLY A 140 7.02 0.47 -4.65
C GLY A 140 6.67 0.41 -6.10
N PHE A 141 5.38 0.38 -6.38
CA PHE A 141 4.88 0.07 -7.71
C PHE A 141 3.91 1.12 -8.22
N TYR A 142 3.89 1.28 -9.54
CA TYR A 142 2.87 2.01 -10.27
C TYR A 142 2.48 1.21 -11.52
N ASN A 143 1.32 1.53 -12.09
CA ASN A 143 0.81 0.86 -13.28
C ASN A 143 0.83 1.82 -14.47
N GLU A 144 1.30 1.34 -15.61
CA GLU A 144 1.28 2.05 -16.89
C GLU A 144 1.16 1.03 -18.01
N ASP A 145 0.32 1.28 -19.02
CA ASP A 145 0.12 0.40 -20.18
C ASP A 145 -0.08 -1.09 -19.82
N ASN A 146 -0.92 -1.35 -18.81
CA ASN A 146 -1.20 -2.68 -18.25
C ASN A 146 0.02 -3.43 -17.67
N SER A 147 1.13 -2.73 -17.46
CA SER A 147 2.36 -3.27 -16.86
C SER A 147 2.59 -2.68 -15.48
N CYS A 148 3.16 -3.49 -14.58
CA CYS A 148 3.54 -3.07 -13.24
C CYS A 148 5.00 -2.62 -13.24
N PHE A 149 5.27 -1.40 -12.77
CA PHE A 149 6.61 -0.83 -12.73
C PHE A 149 7.09 -0.62 -11.31
N LEU A 150 8.30 -1.10 -11.02
CA LEU A 150 9.06 -0.79 -9.81
C LEU A 150 9.64 0.63 -9.91
N SER A 151 9.43 1.42 -8.87
CA SER A 151 10.07 2.72 -8.67
C SER A 151 10.71 2.80 -7.29
N TYR A 152 11.80 3.54 -7.15
CA TYR A 152 12.41 3.80 -5.87
C TYR A 152 13.22 5.10 -5.87
N VAL A 153 13.32 5.71 -4.70
CA VAL A 153 14.27 6.79 -4.41
C VAL A 153 14.82 6.59 -3.00
N ILE A 154 16.10 6.88 -2.80
CA ILE A 154 16.78 6.75 -1.50
C ILE A 154 17.63 7.98 -1.21
N ASP A 155 17.64 8.40 0.05
CA ASP A 155 18.49 9.48 0.53
C ASP A 155 19.96 9.17 0.21
N LYS A 156 20.68 10.19 -0.28
CA LYS A 156 22.09 10.12 -0.63
C LYS A 156 22.95 9.50 0.48
N LYS A 157 22.65 9.75 1.76
CA LYS A 157 23.42 9.21 2.90
C LYS A 157 23.29 7.70 3.07
N TYR A 158 22.22 7.09 2.54
CA TYR A 158 21.94 5.66 2.62
C TYR A 158 22.30 4.88 1.35
N ARG A 159 22.77 5.56 0.28
CA ARG A 159 23.21 4.91 -0.96
C ARG A 159 24.40 3.97 -0.74
N ARG A 160 24.52 2.96 -1.61
CA ARG A 160 25.60 1.94 -1.62
C ARG A 160 25.74 1.10 -0.34
N ARG A 161 24.64 0.94 0.41
CA ARG A 161 24.57 0.09 1.62
C ARG A 161 23.65 -1.12 1.48
N GLY A 162 23.10 -1.35 0.29
CA GLY A 162 22.21 -2.48 -0.01
C GLY A 162 20.76 -2.32 0.48
N TYR A 163 20.39 -1.19 1.08
CA TYR A 163 19.05 -0.97 1.62
C TYR A 163 17.95 -1.05 0.57
N THR A 164 18.10 -0.32 -0.54
CA THR A 164 17.13 -0.36 -1.64
C THR A 164 16.96 -1.78 -2.18
N PHE A 165 18.07 -2.52 -2.37
CA PHE A 165 18.00 -3.90 -2.86
C PHE A 165 17.15 -4.79 -1.94
N LYS A 166 17.40 -4.74 -0.62
CA LYS A 166 16.62 -5.50 0.37
C LYS A 166 15.13 -5.13 0.32
N VAL A 167 14.83 -3.84 0.25
CA VAL A 167 13.44 -3.34 0.23
C VAL A 167 12.73 -3.75 -1.07
N CYS A 168 13.35 -3.55 -2.23
CA CYS A 168 12.78 -3.96 -3.51
C CYS A 168 12.61 -5.48 -3.61
N GLU A 169 13.56 -6.27 -3.13
CA GLU A 169 13.43 -7.74 -3.08
C GLU A 169 12.22 -8.16 -2.22
N TYR A 170 12.03 -7.53 -1.07
CA TYR A 170 10.85 -7.77 -0.23
C TYR A 170 9.56 -7.39 -0.95
N LEU A 171 9.53 -6.21 -1.59
CA LEU A 171 8.36 -5.71 -2.31
C LEU A 171 7.97 -6.61 -3.49
N LEU A 172 8.95 -7.14 -4.24
CA LEU A 172 8.71 -8.10 -5.33
C LEU A 172 8.09 -9.40 -4.80
N LYS A 173 8.61 -9.93 -3.69
CA LYS A 173 8.01 -11.11 -3.02
C LYS A 173 6.60 -10.81 -2.50
N TYR A 174 6.39 -9.61 -1.98
CA TYR A 174 5.09 -9.15 -1.48
C TYR A 174 4.06 -9.06 -2.61
N ILE A 175 4.38 -8.37 -3.71
CA ILE A 175 3.42 -8.17 -4.80
C ILE A 175 3.08 -9.47 -5.52
N HIS A 176 4.07 -10.36 -5.70
CA HIS A 176 3.83 -11.70 -6.21
C HIS A 176 2.91 -12.51 -5.29
N LYS A 177 3.20 -12.53 -3.98
CA LYS A 177 2.41 -13.33 -3.04
C LYS A 177 0.96 -12.88 -2.91
N ILE A 178 0.71 -11.58 -2.93
CA ILE A 178 -0.61 -11.01 -2.62
C ILE A 178 -1.44 -10.78 -3.87
N TYR A 179 -0.80 -10.44 -5.00
CA TYR A 179 -1.49 -10.02 -6.23
C TYR A 179 -1.16 -10.90 -7.44
N ASP A 180 -0.35 -11.95 -7.27
CA ASP A 180 0.11 -12.85 -8.35
C ASP A 180 0.82 -12.11 -9.51
N ILE A 181 1.36 -10.92 -9.23
CA ILE A 181 2.12 -10.13 -10.20
C ILE A 181 3.55 -10.68 -10.24
N THR A 182 3.90 -11.29 -11.37
CA THR A 182 5.22 -11.91 -11.61
C THR A 182 6.10 -11.07 -12.52
N GLU A 183 5.51 -10.43 -13.53
CA GLU A 183 6.21 -9.57 -14.48
C GLU A 183 6.21 -8.13 -13.96
N VAL A 184 7.37 -7.71 -13.46
CA VAL A 184 7.61 -6.33 -13.03
C VAL A 184 8.66 -5.71 -13.92
N CYS A 185 8.38 -4.48 -14.35
CA CYS A 185 9.26 -3.66 -15.16
C CYS A 185 9.95 -2.60 -14.31
N ILE A 186 11.03 -2.02 -14.82
CA ILE A 186 11.62 -0.79 -14.29
C ILE A 186 12.05 0.09 -15.45
N ARG A 187 11.72 1.38 -15.34
CA ARG A 187 12.16 2.41 -16.28
C ARG A 187 13.16 3.31 -15.60
N THR A 188 14.34 3.45 -16.20
CA THR A 188 15.41 4.30 -15.66
C THR A 188 16.28 4.80 -16.81
N ASP A 189 16.89 5.97 -16.62
CA ASP A 189 17.83 6.51 -17.60
C ASP A 189 19.02 5.57 -17.79
N ILE A 190 19.49 5.41 -19.03
CA ILE A 190 20.60 4.51 -19.36
C ILE A 190 21.93 4.89 -18.66
N SER A 191 22.07 6.16 -18.26
CA SER A 191 23.20 6.64 -17.47
C SER A 191 23.09 6.29 -15.98
N ASN A 192 21.92 5.84 -15.51
CA ASN A 192 21.70 5.41 -14.13
C ASN A 192 22.21 3.97 -13.91
N VAL A 193 23.54 3.83 -13.96
CA VAL A 193 24.25 2.56 -13.76
C VAL A 193 23.87 1.89 -12.44
N ALA A 194 23.53 2.66 -11.39
CA ALA A 194 23.11 2.10 -10.11
C ALA A 194 21.76 1.37 -10.21
N SER A 195 20.76 1.98 -10.85
CA SER A 195 19.44 1.37 -11.08
C SER A 195 19.50 0.19 -12.02
N ILE A 196 20.31 0.26 -13.09
CA ILE A 196 20.50 -0.86 -14.02
C ILE A 196 21.05 -2.08 -13.28
N ASN A 197 22.13 -1.91 -12.51
CA ASN A 197 22.71 -3.00 -11.72
C ASN A 197 21.74 -3.56 -10.66
N LEU A 198 20.85 -2.73 -10.13
CA LEU A 198 19.84 -3.17 -9.17
C LEU A 198 18.75 -4.00 -9.87
N ALA A 199 18.26 -3.53 -11.01
CA ALA A 199 17.28 -4.21 -11.84
C ALA A 199 17.77 -5.60 -12.27
N GLU A 200 18.99 -5.69 -12.79
CA GLU A 200 19.62 -6.96 -13.20
C GLU A 200 19.73 -7.96 -12.03
N LYS A 201 20.09 -7.49 -10.84
CA LYS A 201 20.19 -8.36 -9.65
C LYS A 201 18.85 -8.83 -9.11
N LEU A 202 17.79 -8.06 -9.35
CA LEU A 202 16.43 -8.40 -8.94
C LEU A 202 15.65 -9.17 -10.02
N ASP A 203 16.26 -9.38 -11.19
CA ASP A 203 15.63 -10.02 -12.36
C ASP A 203 14.34 -9.30 -12.82
N VAL A 204 14.39 -7.95 -12.79
CA VAL A 204 13.28 -7.08 -13.21
C VAL A 204 13.50 -6.62 -14.65
N ILE A 205 12.43 -6.56 -15.44
CA ILE A 205 12.50 -6.22 -16.87
C ILE A 205 12.85 -4.73 -17.03
N ILE A 206 14.00 -4.43 -17.65
CA ILE A 206 14.39 -3.05 -17.92
C ILE A 206 13.68 -2.56 -19.21
N VAL A 207 12.95 -1.46 -19.09
CA VAL A 207 12.25 -0.79 -20.20
C VAL A 207 12.90 0.57 -20.43
N ASN A 208 13.21 0.89 -21.68
CA ASN A 208 13.79 2.17 -22.10
C ASN A 208 12.73 3.11 -22.66
#